data_AF-A0A9D8N5S6-F1
#
_entry.id   AF-A0A9D8N5S6-F1
#
_cell.length_a   1.000
_cell.length_b   1.000
_cell.length_c   1.000
_cell.angle_alpha   90.00
_cell.angle_beta   90.00
_cell.angle_gamma   90.00
#
_symmetry.space_group_name_H-M   'P 1'
#
loop_
_entity.id
_entity.type
_entity.pdbx_description
1 polymer ?
#
loop_
_entity_poly.entity_id
_entity_poly.type
_entity_poly.pdbx_seq_one_letter_code
_entity_poly.pdbx_strand_id
1 'polypeptide(L)'
;MVFLIESLIACAVFTLFVFLMSRNPIKTIFNYPPAIIKRCDELGLVDAGNKPGGVGFYVKKLMAIAIFGVLLGLIVRYVNGCTTFWCGCLTAYALWVVVNWFDAIVLDCIWFCHDKHFVIPGTEDMVADYHDYWFHIKGSLIGMLLGIPAALVAGTMSAVL
;
A
#
# COMPACT_ATOMS: atom_id res chain seq x y z
N MET A 1 23.86 5.48 4.36
CA MET A 1 23.93 4.93 2.99
C MET A 1 23.05 3.69 2.84
N VAL A 2 23.13 2.72 3.75
CA VAL A 2 22.30 1.49 3.73
C VAL A 2 20.79 1.80 3.67
N PHE A 3 20.26 2.63 4.58
CA PHE A 3 18.83 2.98 4.62
C PHE A 3 18.26 3.59 3.33
N LEU A 4 19.05 4.44 2.65
CA LEU A 4 18.64 5.05 1.38
C LEU A 4 18.53 3.98 0.28
N ILE A 5 19.50 3.08 0.20
CA ILE A 5 19.50 1.99 -0.76
C ILE A 5 18.32 1.04 -0.49
N GLU A 6 18.08 0.69 0.78
CA GLU A 6 16.93 -0.12 1.19
C GLU A 6 15.61 0.54 0.80
N SER A 7 15.49 1.84 1.02
CA SER A 7 14.32 2.63 0.63
C SER A 7 14.09 2.56 -0.89
N LEU A 8 15.13 2.75 -1.69
CA LEU A 8 15.04 2.67 -3.16
C LEU A 8 14.66 1.27 -3.63
N ILE A 9 15.25 0.22 -3.05
CA ILE A 9 14.93 -1.18 -3.37
C ILE A 9 13.49 -1.48 -2.96
N ALA A 10 13.07 -1.08 -1.76
CA ALA A 10 11.72 -1.29 -1.26
C ALA A 10 10.68 -0.62 -2.16
N CYS A 11 10.90 0.63 -2.57
CA CYS A 11 10.03 1.31 -3.53
C CYS A 11 10.00 0.61 -4.89
N ALA A 12 11.13 0.12 -5.41
CA ALA A 12 11.19 -0.60 -6.68
C ALA A 12 10.44 -1.95 -6.61
N VAL A 13 10.65 -2.74 -5.55
CA VAL A 13 9.96 -4.01 -5.33
C VAL A 13 8.45 -3.78 -5.15
N PHE A 14 8.08 -2.75 -4.39
CA PHE A 14 6.67 -2.39 -4.20
C PHE A 14 6.02 -1.93 -5.51
N THR A 15 6.72 -1.13 -6.32
CA THR A 15 6.27 -0.74 -7.66
C THR A 15 6.01 -1.96 -8.55
N LEU A 16 6.92 -2.93 -8.55
CA LEU A 16 6.73 -4.17 -9.30
C LEU A 16 5.48 -4.93 -8.81
N PHE A 17 5.29 -5.01 -7.49
CA PHE A 17 4.11 -5.64 -6.91
C PHE A 17 2.81 -4.94 -7.33
N VAL A 18 2.74 -3.61 -7.23
CA VAL A 18 1.61 -2.80 -7.69
C VAL A 18 1.37 -3.02 -9.19
N PHE A 19 2.41 -2.96 -10.02
CA PHE A 19 2.31 -3.19 -11.45
C PHE A 19 1.71 -4.56 -11.80
N LEU A 20 2.16 -5.62 -11.11
CA LEU A 20 1.67 -6.99 -11.34
C LEU A 20 0.21 -7.16 -10.89
N MET A 21 -0.19 -6.55 -9.77
CA MET A 21 -1.58 -6.60 -9.29
C MET A 21 -2.53 -5.78 -10.17
N SER A 22 -2.05 -4.64 -10.68
CA SER A 22 -2.83 -3.69 -11.47
C SER A 22 -3.05 -4.10 -12.92
N ARG A 23 -2.58 -5.29 -13.35
CA ARG A 23 -2.80 -5.81 -14.72
C ARG A 23 -4.27 -5.92 -15.09
N ASN A 24 -5.14 -6.13 -14.11
CA ASN A 24 -6.59 -6.02 -14.27
C ASN A 24 -7.14 -5.03 -13.24
N PRO A 25 -7.36 -3.76 -13.62
CA PRO A 25 -7.68 -2.69 -12.67
C PRO A 25 -8.96 -2.93 -11.86
N ILE A 26 -9.94 -3.65 -12.40
CA ILE A 26 -11.19 -3.97 -11.67
C ILE A 26 -10.94 -4.87 -10.45
N LYS A 27 -9.88 -5.70 -10.47
CA LYS A 27 -9.52 -6.55 -9.32
C LYS A 27 -8.95 -5.74 -8.16
N THR A 28 -8.47 -4.53 -8.44
CA THR A 28 -7.93 -3.58 -7.47
C THR A 28 -8.89 -2.39 -7.26
N ILE A 29 -10.18 -2.55 -7.56
CA ILE A 29 -11.18 -1.46 -7.48
C ILE A 29 -11.27 -0.83 -6.09
N PHE A 30 -10.91 -1.56 -5.03
CA PHE A 30 -10.87 -1.05 -3.66
C PHE A 30 -9.80 0.05 -3.41
N ASN A 31 -8.89 0.26 -4.36
CA ASN A 31 -7.91 1.34 -4.35
C ASN A 31 -8.39 2.61 -5.07
N TYR A 32 -9.62 2.62 -5.61
CA TYR A 32 -10.15 3.75 -6.35
C TYR A 32 -10.92 4.72 -5.46
N PRO A 33 -11.08 5.98 -5.87
CA PRO A 33 -11.99 6.92 -5.24
C PRO A 33 -13.43 6.36 -5.09
N PRO A 34 -14.13 6.66 -3.98
CA PRO A 34 -15.45 6.08 -3.68
C PRO A 34 -16.51 6.28 -4.76
N ALA A 35 -16.46 7.40 -5.50
CA ALA A 35 -17.38 7.69 -6.59
C ALA A 35 -17.23 6.69 -7.75
N ILE A 36 -15.99 6.37 -8.13
CA ILE A 36 -15.70 5.40 -9.20
C ILE A 36 -16.11 3.99 -8.75
N ILE A 37 -15.82 3.62 -7.50
CA ILE A 37 -16.27 2.33 -6.93
C ILE A 37 -17.79 2.21 -7.03
N LYS A 38 -18.52 3.25 -6.64
CA LYS A 38 -19.98 3.29 -6.70
C LYS A 38 -20.49 3.11 -8.13
N ARG A 39 -19.92 3.83 -9.10
CA ARG A 39 -20.31 3.69 -10.51
C ARG A 39 -20.03 2.27 -11.03
N CYS A 40 -18.89 1.68 -10.67
CA CYS A 40 -18.57 0.29 -11.04
C CYS A 40 -19.52 -0.73 -10.40
N ASP A 41 -19.97 -0.49 -9.16
CA ASP A 41 -20.98 -1.31 -8.46
C ASP A 41 -22.33 -1.22 -9.19
N GLU A 42 -22.76 -0.02 -9.60
CA GLU A 42 -23.98 0.21 -10.39
C GLU A 42 -23.93 -0.47 -11.78
N LEU A 43 -22.74 -0.56 -12.39
CA LEU A 43 -22.51 -1.29 -13.64
C LEU A 43 -22.39 -2.80 -13.46
N GLY A 44 -22.46 -3.32 -12.22
CA GLY A 44 -22.32 -4.75 -11.92
C GLY A 44 -20.90 -5.30 -12.12
N LEU A 45 -19.88 -4.44 -12.09
CA LEU A 45 -18.48 -4.82 -12.32
C LEU A 45 -17.74 -5.21 -11.04
N VAL A 46 -18.29 -4.88 -9.86
CA VAL A 46 -17.65 -5.12 -8.56
C VAL A 46 -18.06 -6.47 -7.99
N ASP A 47 -17.09 -7.35 -7.79
CA ASP A 47 -17.28 -8.60 -7.03
C ASP A 47 -17.46 -8.30 -5.53
N ALA A 48 -18.40 -8.99 -4.88
CA ALA A 48 -18.61 -8.95 -3.43
C ALA A 48 -17.32 -9.19 -2.63
N GLY A 49 -16.40 -10.02 -3.13
CA GLY A 49 -15.10 -10.30 -2.49
C GLY A 49 -14.05 -9.18 -2.61
N ASN A 50 -14.30 -8.18 -3.46
CA ASN A 50 -13.43 -7.02 -3.70
C ASN A 50 -14.05 -5.70 -3.23
N LYS A 51 -15.24 -5.76 -2.61
CA LYS A 51 -15.90 -4.58 -2.05
C LYS A 51 -15.16 -4.09 -0.79
N PRO A 52 -14.77 -2.80 -0.72
CA PRO A 52 -14.24 -2.21 0.52
C PRO A 52 -15.21 -2.37 1.68
N GLY A 53 -14.68 -2.64 2.87
CA GLY A 53 -15.46 -2.71 4.11
C GLY A 53 -16.06 -4.09 4.46
N GLY A 54 -15.89 -5.10 3.62
CA GLY A 54 -16.27 -6.49 3.95
C GLY A 54 -15.26 -7.20 4.88
N VAL A 55 -15.67 -8.28 5.54
CA VAL A 55 -14.79 -9.10 6.41
C VAL A 55 -13.55 -9.59 5.65
N GLY A 56 -13.74 -10.09 4.43
CA GLY A 56 -12.62 -10.56 3.59
C GLY A 56 -11.60 -9.46 3.26
N PHE A 57 -12.04 -8.21 3.10
CA PHE A 57 -11.16 -7.05 2.88
C PHE A 57 -10.28 -6.80 4.11
N TYR A 58 -10.86 -6.79 5.31
CA TYR A 58 -10.11 -6.60 6.55
C TYR A 58 -9.15 -7.77 6.83
N VAL A 59 -9.56 -9.02 6.57
CA VAL A 59 -8.69 -10.19 6.72
C VAL A 59 -7.47 -10.09 5.80
N LYS A 60 -7.65 -9.73 4.52
CA LYS A 60 -6.54 -9.51 3.57
C LYS A 60 -5.60 -8.42 4.06
N LYS A 61 -6.13 -7.29 4.57
CA LYS A 61 -5.32 -6.20 5.14
C LYS A 61 -4.49 -6.64 6.33
N LEU A 62 -5.09 -7.35 7.29
CA LEU A 62 -4.38 -7.85 8.47
C LEU A 62 -3.29 -8.86 8.09
N MET A 63 -3.58 -9.75 7.15
CA MET A 63 -2.60 -10.69 6.62
C MET A 63 -1.43 -9.95 5.95
N ALA A 64 -1.70 -8.93 5.13
CA ALA A 64 -0.66 -8.12 4.52
C ALA A 64 0.21 -7.41 5.56
N ILE A 65 -0.40 -6.79 6.58
CA ILE A 65 0.33 -6.14 7.69
C ILE A 65 1.25 -7.14 8.40
N ALA A 66 0.76 -8.36 8.69
CA ALA A 66 1.56 -9.38 9.34
C ALA A 66 2.75 -9.82 8.46
N ILE A 67 2.51 -10.09 7.17
CA ILE A 67 3.56 -10.48 6.21
C ILE A 67 4.61 -9.37 6.09
N PHE A 68 4.19 -8.13 5.87
CA PHE A 68 5.12 -7.00 5.77
C PHE A 68 5.88 -6.75 7.07
N GLY A 69 5.22 -6.88 8.23
CA GLY A 69 5.89 -6.78 9.53
C GLY A 69 7.00 -7.82 9.70
N VAL A 70 6.75 -9.07 9.28
CA VAL A 70 7.75 -10.13 9.30
C VAL A 70 8.90 -9.84 8.33
N LEU A 71 8.60 -9.47 7.09
CA LEU A 71 9.62 -9.15 6.08
C LEU A 71 10.49 -7.98 6.51
N LEU A 72 9.89 -6.89 7.01
CA LEU A 72 10.60 -5.76 7.56
C LEU A 72 11.46 -6.18 8.77
N GLY A 73 10.91 -7.01 9.67
CA GLY A 73 11.63 -7.56 10.81
C GLY A 73 12.91 -8.31 10.43
N LEU A 74 12.83 -9.17 9.40
CA LEU A 74 13.99 -9.89 8.87
C LEU A 74 15.02 -8.93 8.27
N ILE A 75 14.58 -7.93 7.49
CA ILE A 75 15.47 -6.93 6.88
C ILE A 75 16.19 -6.15 7.97
N VAL A 76 15.45 -5.55 8.91
CA VAL A 76 16.07 -4.72 9.95
C VAL A 76 16.96 -5.53 10.89
N ARG A 77 16.65 -6.79 11.14
CA ARG A 77 17.48 -7.66 11.98
C ARG A 77 18.79 -8.07 11.29
N TYR A 78 18.72 -8.53 10.05
CA TYR A 78 19.85 -9.19 9.38
C TYR A 78 20.62 -8.27 8.43
N VAL A 79 19.99 -7.25 7.86
CA VAL A 79 20.63 -6.27 6.97
C VAL A 79 21.08 -5.04 7.76
N ASN A 80 20.20 -4.47 8.61
CA ASN A 80 20.56 -3.31 9.43
C ASN A 80 21.26 -3.67 10.74
N GLY A 81 21.23 -4.94 11.17
CA GLY A 81 21.85 -5.38 12.41
C GLY A 81 21.13 -4.90 13.68
N CYS A 82 19.85 -4.52 13.60
CA CYS A 82 19.09 -4.12 14.77
C CYS A 82 18.91 -5.29 15.74
N THR A 83 19.36 -5.12 16.98
CA THR A 83 19.27 -6.13 18.07
C THR A 83 18.38 -5.68 19.22
N THR A 84 17.77 -4.50 19.12
CA THR A 84 16.88 -3.95 20.14
C THR A 84 15.52 -3.63 19.55
N PHE A 85 14.49 -3.65 20.41
CA PHE A 85 13.11 -3.38 20.02
C PHE A 85 12.98 -2.04 19.28
N TRP A 86 13.49 -0.96 19.87
CA TRP A 86 13.33 0.37 19.30
C TRP A 86 14.15 0.59 18.03
N CYS A 87 15.32 -0.04 17.89
CA CYS A 87 16.08 0.00 16.63
C CYS A 87 15.24 -0.62 15.51
N GLY A 88 14.73 -1.84 15.71
CA GLY A 88 13.93 -2.55 14.73
C GLY A 88 12.63 -1.82 14.40
N CYS A 89 11.90 -1.41 15.44
CA CYS A 89 10.61 -0.75 15.30
C CYS A 89 10.73 0.58 14.54
N LEU A 90 11.67 1.46 14.94
CA LEU A 90 11.80 2.77 14.32
C LEU A 90 12.35 2.68 12.88
N THR A 91 13.30 1.76 12.63
CA THR A 91 13.85 1.55 11.29
C THR A 91 12.80 0.98 10.33
N ALA A 92 12.04 -0.03 10.78
CA ALA A 92 10.96 -0.61 9.99
C ALA A 92 9.83 0.39 9.73
N TYR A 93 9.46 1.19 10.73
CA TYR A 93 8.47 2.25 10.56
C TYR A 93 8.93 3.31 9.57
N ALA A 94 10.20 3.72 9.62
CA ALA A 94 10.75 4.67 8.67
C ALA A 94 10.71 4.13 7.23
N LEU A 95 11.09 2.86 7.01
CA LEU A 95 10.97 2.21 5.70
C LEU A 95 9.51 2.16 5.22
N TRP A 96 8.58 1.79 6.11
CA TRP A 96 7.15 1.78 5.80
C TRP A 96 6.66 3.16 5.34
N VAL A 97 6.98 4.21 6.09
CA VAL A 97 6.56 5.59 5.77
C VAL A 97 7.12 6.03 4.41
N VAL A 98 8.38 5.69 4.10
CA VAL A 98 8.96 6.00 2.79
C VAL A 98 8.18 5.32 1.65
N VAL A 99 7.94 4.02 1.75
CA VAL A 99 7.20 3.28 0.71
C VAL A 99 5.76 3.77 0.60
N ASN A 100 5.09 4.04 1.73
CA ASN A 100 3.72 4.53 1.78
C ASN A 100 3.56 5.90 1.10
N TRP A 101 4.48 6.84 1.35
CA TRP A 101 4.45 8.13 0.66
C TRP A 101 4.91 8.05 -0.79
N PHE A 102 5.84 7.15 -1.10
CA PHE A 102 6.21 6.88 -2.49
C PHE A 102 5.02 6.35 -3.29
N ASP A 103 4.26 5.40 -2.73
CA ASP A 103 3.02 4.88 -3.33
C ASP A 103 2.04 6.01 -3.61
N ALA A 104 1.65 6.76 -2.56
CA ALA A 104 0.67 7.82 -2.67
C ALA A 104 1.05 8.94 -3.66
N ILE A 105 2.33 9.29 -3.76
CA ILE A 105 2.78 10.37 -4.65
C ILE A 105 3.08 9.85 -6.04
N VAL A 106 3.91 8.80 -6.15
CA VAL A 106 4.47 8.36 -7.43
C VAL A 106 3.54 7.37 -8.13
N LEU A 107 3.05 6.37 -7.41
CA LEU A 107 2.21 5.34 -8.02
C LEU A 107 0.77 5.80 -8.17
N ASP A 108 0.23 6.45 -7.16
CA ASP A 108 -1.15 6.92 -7.13
C ASP A 108 -1.32 8.26 -7.88
N CYS A 109 -0.70 9.33 -7.40
CA CYS A 109 -0.93 10.65 -7.99
C CYS A 109 -0.28 10.83 -9.35
N ILE A 110 0.96 10.36 -9.54
CA ILE A 110 1.68 10.57 -10.81
C ILE A 110 1.30 9.51 -11.85
N TRP A 111 1.31 8.22 -11.50
CA TRP A 111 1.07 7.16 -12.47
C TRP A 111 -0.42 6.82 -12.63
N PHE A 112 -1.11 6.40 -11.58
CA PHE A 112 -2.50 5.94 -11.64
C PHE A 112 -3.44 7.02 -12.19
N CYS A 113 -3.39 8.23 -11.64
CA CYS A 113 -4.30 9.31 -12.06
C CYS A 113 -4.15 9.69 -13.55
N HIS A 114 -3.00 9.40 -14.16
CA HIS A 114 -2.68 9.87 -15.52
C HIS A 114 -2.58 8.74 -16.56
N ASP A 115 -2.66 7.48 -16.16
CA ASP A 115 -2.57 6.33 -17.07
C ASP A 115 -3.95 5.80 -17.44
N LYS A 116 -4.25 5.81 -18.74
CA LYS A 116 -5.51 5.35 -19.32
C LYS A 116 -5.81 3.87 -19.04
N HIS A 117 -4.79 3.08 -18.72
CA HIS A 117 -4.96 1.67 -18.30
C HIS A 117 -5.87 1.54 -17.07
N PHE A 118 -5.91 2.55 -16.20
CA PHE A 118 -6.75 2.54 -14.99
C PHE A 118 -8.16 3.09 -15.21
N VAL A 119 -8.46 3.65 -16.39
CA VAL A 119 -9.83 4.10 -16.71
C VAL A 119 -10.68 2.88 -17.02
N ILE A 120 -11.75 2.69 -16.25
CA ILE A 120 -12.62 1.52 -16.36
C ILE A 120 -13.70 1.81 -17.41
N PRO A 121 -14.01 0.86 -18.32
CA PRO A 121 -15.08 1.06 -19.28
C PRO A 121 -16.42 1.38 -18.60
N GLY A 122 -17.08 2.46 -19.03
CA GLY A 122 -18.31 2.98 -18.44
C GLY A 122 -18.13 4.06 -17.35
N THR A 123 -16.89 4.47 -17.08
CA THR A 123 -16.54 5.56 -16.15
C THR A 123 -15.70 6.67 -16.79
N GLU A 124 -15.60 6.70 -18.13
CA GLU A 124 -14.77 7.65 -18.87
C GLU A 124 -15.19 9.12 -18.65
N ASP A 125 -16.45 9.36 -18.24
CA ASP A 125 -16.97 10.67 -17.87
C ASP A 125 -16.41 11.21 -16.54
N MET A 126 -15.87 10.33 -15.69
CA MET A 126 -15.46 10.62 -14.30
C MET A 126 -14.02 11.17 -14.18
N VAL A 127 -13.57 11.97 -15.14
CA VAL A 127 -12.18 12.45 -15.22
C VAL A 127 -11.72 13.14 -13.94
N ALA A 128 -12.58 13.95 -13.31
CA ALA A 128 -12.25 14.64 -12.07
C ALA A 128 -12.05 13.67 -10.89
N ASP A 129 -12.86 12.61 -10.81
CA ASP A 129 -12.74 11.59 -9.77
C ASP A 129 -11.43 10.80 -9.92
N TYR A 130 -11.01 10.49 -11.16
CA TYR A 130 -9.73 9.83 -11.41
C TYR A 130 -8.51 10.65 -10.97
N HIS A 131 -8.66 11.98 -10.88
CA HIS A 131 -7.62 12.90 -10.39
C HIS A 131 -7.91 13.38 -8.95
N ASP A 132 -8.64 12.62 -8.14
CA ASP A 132 -8.80 12.90 -6.72
C ASP A 132 -7.52 12.57 -5.95
N TYR A 133 -6.51 13.44 -6.09
CA TYR A 133 -5.24 13.32 -5.36
C TYR A 133 -5.47 13.29 -3.85
N TRP A 134 -6.49 14.00 -3.36
CA TRP A 134 -6.75 14.12 -1.94
C TRP A 134 -7.23 12.81 -1.32
N PHE A 135 -7.94 11.97 -2.08
CA PHE A 135 -8.22 10.60 -1.70
C PHE A 135 -6.93 9.81 -1.38
N HIS A 136 -5.93 9.88 -2.26
CA HIS A 136 -4.65 9.19 -2.07
C HIS A 136 -3.83 9.76 -0.90
N ILE A 137 -3.78 11.09 -0.75
CA ILE A 137 -3.09 11.73 0.38
C ILE A 137 -3.73 11.34 1.73
N LYS A 138 -5.06 11.33 1.82
CA LYS A 138 -5.76 10.82 3.02
C LYS A 138 -5.48 9.34 3.25
N GLY A 139 -5.46 8.55 2.18
CA GLY A 139 -5.07 7.14 2.21
C GLY A 139 -3.69 6.94 2.82
N SER A 140 -2.70 7.74 2.40
CA SER A 140 -1.33 7.73 2.94
C SER A 140 -1.28 8.05 4.43
N LEU A 141 -2.04 9.04 4.90
CA LEU A 141 -2.12 9.39 6.33
C LEU A 141 -2.66 8.23 7.17
N ILE A 142 -3.69 7.53 6.66
CA ILE A 142 -4.20 6.31 7.29
C ILE A 142 -3.15 5.19 7.21
N GLY A 143 -2.46 5.08 6.07
CA GLY A 143 -1.39 4.11 5.84
C GLY A 143 -0.23 4.23 6.82
N MET A 144 0.11 5.45 7.27
CA MET A 144 1.07 5.65 8.36
C MET A 144 0.63 4.95 9.65
N LEU A 145 -0.66 5.03 10.02
CA LEU A 145 -1.18 4.33 11.20
C LEU A 145 -1.15 2.81 11.03
N LEU A 146 -1.41 2.31 9.81
CA LEU A 146 -1.32 0.88 9.49
C LEU A 146 0.11 0.33 9.56
N GLY A 147 1.11 1.20 9.39
CA GLY A 147 2.52 0.84 9.55
C GLY A 147 2.95 0.59 10.99
N ILE A 148 2.21 1.12 11.97
CA ILE A 148 2.56 0.97 13.38
C ILE A 148 2.54 -0.52 13.80
N PRO A 149 1.45 -1.29 13.60
CA PRO A 149 1.47 -2.72 13.92
C PRO A 149 2.57 -3.53 13.22
N ALA A 150 2.85 -3.25 11.94
CA ALA A 150 3.93 -3.91 11.21
C ALA A 150 5.30 -3.61 11.82
N ALA A 151 5.54 -2.34 12.17
CA ALA A 151 6.76 -1.91 12.84
C ALA A 151 6.92 -2.51 14.24
N LEU A 152 5.83 -2.66 15.00
CA LEU A 152 5.85 -3.33 16.29
C LEU A 152 6.29 -4.80 16.16
N VAL A 153 5.76 -5.52 15.16
CA VAL A 153 6.21 -6.90 14.84
C VAL A 153 7.70 -6.92 14.52
N ALA A 154 8.18 -6.03 13.66
CA ALA A 154 9.59 -5.93 13.29
C ALA A 154 10.50 -5.60 14.50
N GLY A 155 10.05 -4.71 15.38
CA GLY A 155 10.73 -4.39 16.63
C GLY A 155 10.82 -5.59 17.56
N THR A 156 9.71 -6.32 17.76
CA THR A 156 9.71 -7.55 18.55
C THR A 156 10.68 -8.58 17.98
N MET A 157 10.63 -8.84 16.67
CA MET A 157 11.55 -9.76 16.00
C MET A 157 13.01 -9.36 16.20
N SER A 158 13.33 -8.06 16.08
CA SER A 158 14.70 -7.56 16.26
C SER A 158 15.24 -7.78 17.67
N ALA A 159 14.37 -7.81 18.68
CA ALA A 159 14.75 -7.99 20.07
C ALA A 159 14.89 -9.46 20.49
N VAL A 160 14.33 -10.41 19.72
CA VAL A 160 14.22 -11.82 20.13
C VAL A 160 14.90 -12.82 19.19
N LEU A 161 15.24 -12.41 17.96
CA LEU A 161 16.03 -13.18 16.99
C LEU A 161 17.53 -12.87 17.12
#